data_AF-A0A9D2KX26-F1
#
_entry.id   AF-A0A9D2KX26-F1
#
_cell.length_a   1.000
_cell.length_b   1.000
_cell.length_c   1.000
_cell.angle_alpha   90.00
_cell.angle_beta   90.00
_cell.angle_gamma   90.00
#
_symmetry.space_group_name_H-M   'P 1'
#
loop_
_entity.id
_entity.type
_entity.pdbx_description
1 polymer ?
#
loop_
_entity_poly.entity_id
_entity_poly.type
_entity_poly.pdbx_seq_one_letter_code
_entity_poly.pdbx_strand_id
1 'polypeptide(L)'
;MKTLLLILSIAVILVVLLVIYGCLVMSSKCSREEERKKDPFKIIYRSNTIQFDEMGYPLRLCIVTGNGRINPEQVWLDTLEEDGDVVLEFKKVEREAE
;
A
#
# COMPACT_ATOMS: atom_id res chain seq x y z
N MET A 1 45.15 -0.85 -10.16
CA MET A 1 44.52 0.47 -10.46
C MET A 1 43.23 0.32 -11.25
N LYS A 2 43.22 -0.36 -12.41
CA LYS A 2 42.02 -0.53 -13.27
C LYS A 2 40.83 -1.23 -12.58
N THR A 3 41.07 -2.27 -11.80
CA THR A 3 40.04 -3.00 -11.02
C THR A 3 39.37 -2.14 -9.94
N LEU A 4 40.14 -1.28 -9.29
CA LEU A 4 39.66 -0.42 -8.20
C LEU A 4 38.75 0.70 -8.74
N LEU A 5 39.10 1.26 -9.91
CA LEU A 5 38.25 2.18 -10.68
C LEU A 5 36.94 1.52 -11.13
N LEU A 6 36.99 0.25 -11.54
CA LEU A 6 35.82 -0.50 -11.98
C LEU A 6 34.84 -0.74 -10.81
N ILE A 7 35.35 -1.14 -9.65
CA ILE A 7 34.55 -1.33 -8.42
C ILE A 7 33.91 0.00 -7.97
N LEU A 8 34.67 1.10 -7.98
CA LEU A 8 34.13 2.42 -7.63
C LEU A 8 33.01 2.85 -8.60
N SER A 9 33.17 2.60 -9.90
CA SER A 9 32.13 2.93 -10.88
C SER A 9 30.84 2.13 -10.67
N ILE A 10 30.94 0.82 -10.38
CA ILE A 10 29.79 -0.03 -10.10
C ILE A 10 29.08 0.42 -8.82
N ALA A 11 29.83 0.76 -7.76
CA ALA A 11 29.25 1.24 -6.52
C ALA A 11 28.46 2.55 -6.72
N VAL A 12 28.98 3.49 -7.51
CA VAL A 12 28.27 4.73 -7.85
C VAL A 12 26.98 4.43 -8.64
N ILE A 13 27.04 3.53 -9.62
CA ILE A 13 25.85 3.13 -10.39
C ILE A 13 24.79 2.50 -9.48
N LEU A 14 25.18 1.62 -8.56
CA LEU A 14 24.25 0.99 -7.61
C LEU A 14 23.58 2.02 -6.70
N VAL A 15 24.32 3.02 -6.20
CA VAL A 15 23.74 4.10 -5.39
C VAL A 15 22.74 4.91 -6.19
N VAL A 16 23.07 5.25 -7.45
CA VAL A 16 22.16 5.99 -8.33
C VAL A 16 20.88 5.17 -8.60
N LEU A 17 21.01 3.87 -8.84
CA LEU A 17 19.86 2.98 -9.04
C LEU A 17 18.96 2.90 -7.79
N LEU A 18 19.54 2.84 -6.59
CA LEU A 18 18.79 2.85 -5.33
C LEU A 18 18.01 4.16 -5.13
N VAL A 19 18.62 5.31 -5.46
CA VAL A 19 17.94 6.61 -5.38
C VAL A 19 16.78 6.69 -6.38
N ILE A 20 17.01 6.27 -7.64
CA ILE A 20 15.97 6.24 -8.66
C ILE A 20 14.81 5.32 -8.23
N TYR A 21 15.13 4.13 -7.72
CA TYR A 21 14.13 3.19 -7.20
C TYR A 21 13.31 3.84 -6.09
N GLY A 22 13.95 4.49 -5.10
CA GLY A 22 13.26 5.22 -4.04
C GLY A 22 12.32 6.31 -4.56
N CYS A 23 12.75 7.09 -5.57
CA CYS A 23 11.93 8.13 -6.19
C CYS A 23 10.72 7.57 -6.96
N LEU A 24 10.91 6.48 -7.70
CA LEU A 24 9.81 5.78 -8.37
C LEU A 24 8.81 5.25 -7.34
N VAL A 25 9.33 4.73 -6.23
CA VAL A 25 8.50 4.18 -5.16
C VAL A 25 7.62 5.26 -4.54
N MET A 26 8.20 6.40 -4.19
CA MET A 26 7.45 7.54 -3.64
C MET A 26 6.42 8.10 -4.62
N SER A 27 6.77 8.23 -5.91
CA SER A 27 5.85 8.71 -6.94
C SER A 27 4.62 7.82 -7.09
N SER A 28 4.81 6.49 -7.02
CA SER A 28 3.71 5.53 -7.13
C SER A 28 2.76 5.59 -5.93
N LYS A 29 3.28 5.76 -4.71
CA LYS A 29 2.47 5.95 -3.49
C LYS A 29 1.60 7.21 -3.58
N CYS A 30 2.17 8.32 -4.05
CA CYS A 30 1.47 9.59 -4.21
C CYS A 30 0.29 9.49 -5.18
N SER A 31 0.47 8.82 -6.33
CA SER A 31 -0.61 8.64 -7.32
C SER A 31 -1.75 7.76 -6.81
N ARG A 32 -1.46 6.72 -6.01
CA ARG A 32 -2.51 5.82 -5.45
C ARG A 32 -3.36 6.51 -4.38
N GLU A 33 -2.80 7.46 -3.65
CA GLU A 33 -3.52 8.23 -2.62
C GLU A 33 -4.55 9.21 -3.24
N GLU A 34 -4.24 9.77 -4.41
CA GLU A 34 -5.14 10.62 -5.20
C GLU A 34 -6.39 9.84 -5.69
N GLU A 35 -6.20 8.60 -6.15
CA GLU A 35 -7.31 7.76 -6.64
C GLU A 35 -8.31 7.36 -5.54
N ARG A 36 -7.84 7.10 -4.32
CA ARG A 36 -8.74 6.80 -3.18
C ARG A 36 -9.70 7.93 -2.85
N LYS A 37 -9.35 9.18 -3.18
CA LYS A 37 -10.21 10.34 -2.91
C LYS A 37 -11.36 10.47 -3.90
N LYS A 38 -11.28 9.84 -5.09
CA LYS A 38 -12.30 9.98 -6.14
C LYS A 38 -13.55 9.13 -5.94
N ASP A 39 -13.45 8.00 -5.22
CA ASP A 39 -14.58 7.11 -4.94
C ASP A 39 -14.67 6.78 -3.44
N PRO A 40 -15.64 7.35 -2.71
CA PRO A 40 -15.79 7.04 -1.30
C PRO A 40 -16.40 5.64 -1.13
N PHE A 41 -15.54 4.66 -0.88
CA PHE A 41 -15.93 3.33 -0.41
C PHE A 41 -15.67 3.19 1.09
N LYS A 42 -16.51 2.39 1.75
CA LYS A 42 -16.36 2.02 3.16
C LYS A 42 -15.82 0.61 3.25
N ILE A 43 -14.72 0.43 3.98
CA ILE A 43 -14.19 -0.89 4.32
C ILE A 43 -15.06 -1.51 5.42
N ILE A 44 -15.67 -2.67 5.16
CA ILE A 44 -16.49 -3.41 6.12
C ILE A 44 -15.65 -4.43 6.87
N TYR A 45 -14.83 -5.19 6.14
CA TYR A 45 -13.95 -6.21 6.71
C TYR A 45 -12.54 -6.08 6.14
N ARG A 46 -11.57 -6.50 6.95
CA ARG A 46 -10.16 -6.56 6.60
C ARG A 46 -9.65 -7.95 6.94
N SER A 47 -8.89 -8.56 6.03
CA SER A 47 -8.13 -9.76 6.35
C SER A 47 -6.86 -9.41 7.12
N ASN A 48 -6.33 -10.35 7.90
CA ASN A 48 -5.04 -10.20 8.57
C ASN A 48 -3.87 -10.44 7.62
N THR A 49 -4.12 -11.09 6.48
CA THR A 49 -3.09 -11.44 5.49
C THR A 49 -2.67 -10.20 4.70
N ILE A 50 -1.36 -9.96 4.68
CA ILE A 50 -0.73 -9.01 3.76
C ILE A 50 -0.14 -9.80 2.60
N GLN A 51 -0.37 -9.33 1.38
CA GLN A 51 0.32 -9.79 0.18
C GLN A 51 1.13 -8.65 -0.40
N PHE A 52 2.10 -8.96 -1.25
CA PHE A 52 2.90 -7.95 -1.92
C PHE A 52 2.60 -7.95 -3.42
N ASP A 53 2.42 -6.77 -4.01
CA ASP A 53 2.33 -6.65 -5.46
C ASP A 53 3.69 -6.93 -6.15
N GLU A 54 3.70 -6.92 -7.49
CA GLU A 54 4.92 -7.17 -8.28
C GLU A 54 6.06 -6.17 -7.99
N MET A 55 5.73 -5.01 -7.42
CA MET A 55 6.68 -3.96 -7.05
C MET A 55 7.11 -4.05 -5.58
N GLY A 56 6.55 -5.00 -4.81
CA GLY A 56 6.83 -5.20 -3.39
C GLY A 56 6.00 -4.31 -2.46
N TYR A 57 4.88 -3.74 -2.91
CA TYR A 57 4.00 -2.97 -2.03
C TYR A 57 3.02 -3.85 -1.29
N PRO A 58 2.84 -3.61 0.02
CA PRO A 58 1.88 -4.37 0.80
C PRO A 58 0.45 -4.02 0.41
N LEU A 59 -0.33 -5.06 0.13
CA LEU A 59 -1.74 -5.07 -0.17
C LEU A 59 -2.49 -5.84 0.91
N ARG A 60 -3.65 -5.33 1.32
CA ARG A 60 -4.56 -6.01 2.25
C ARG A 60 -5.88 -6.31 1.55
N LEU A 61 -6.32 -7.56 1.65
CA LEU A 61 -7.64 -7.95 1.17
C LEU A 61 -8.71 -7.33 2.08
N CYS A 62 -9.57 -6.52 1.48
CA CYS A 62 -10.65 -5.83 2.14
C CYS A 62 -11.98 -6.18 1.47
N ILE A 63 -13.04 -6.26 2.27
CA ILE A 63 -14.41 -6.28 1.76
C ILE A 63 -14.92 -4.86 1.86
N VAL A 64 -15.29 -4.27 0.72
CA VAL A 64 -15.72 -2.88 0.62
C VAL A 64 -17.18 -2.78 0.20
N THR A 65 -17.86 -1.74 0.65
CA THR A 65 -19.21 -1.35 0.22
C THR A 65 -19.24 0.15 -0.05
N GLY A 66 -20.08 0.59 -0.98
CA GLY A 66 -20.22 2.01 -1.29
C GLY A 66 -20.36 2.27 -2.78
N ASN A 67 -20.52 3.54 -3.12
CA ASN A 67 -20.57 4.05 -4.49
C ASN A 67 -21.60 3.35 -5.41
N GLY A 68 -22.84 3.21 -4.94
CA GLY A 68 -23.93 2.61 -5.71
C GLY A 68 -23.81 1.10 -5.95
N ARG A 69 -22.79 0.43 -5.39
CA ARG A 69 -22.68 -1.03 -5.43
C ARG A 69 -23.67 -1.65 -4.44
N ILE A 70 -24.50 -2.55 -4.95
CA ILE A 70 -25.53 -3.24 -4.16
C ILE A 70 -24.90 -4.32 -3.27
N ASN A 71 -23.83 -4.95 -3.73
CA ASN A 71 -23.17 -6.04 -3.04
C ASN A 71 -21.75 -5.66 -2.60
N PRO A 72 -21.31 -6.15 -1.43
CA PRO A 72 -19.95 -5.99 -0.99
C PRO A 72 -19.00 -6.78 -1.89
N GLU A 73 -17.87 -6.17 -2.23
CA GLU A 73 -16.85 -6.75 -3.12
C GLU A 73 -15.52 -6.93 -2.40
N GLN A 74 -14.78 -7.96 -2.80
CA GLN A 74 -13.43 -8.23 -2.32
C GLN A 74 -12.42 -7.49 -3.20
N VAL A 75 -11.61 -6.64 -2.58
CA VAL A 75 -10.62 -5.80 -3.27
C VAL A 75 -9.31 -5.81 -2.47
N TRP A 76 -8.19 -5.96 -3.17
CA TRP A 76 -6.87 -5.73 -2.61
C TRP A 76 -6.57 -4.23 -2.61
N LEU A 77 -6.37 -3.66 -1.43
CA LEU A 77 -6.07 -2.23 -1.25
C LEU A 77 -4.66 -2.07 -0.70
N ASP A 78 -3.93 -1.03 -1.13
CA ASP A 78 -2.61 -0.80 -0.54
C ASP A 78 -2.75 -0.44 0.94
N THR A 79 -1.84 -0.99 1.72
CA THR A 79 -1.73 -0.70 3.14
C THR A 79 -0.34 -0.14 3.45
N LEU A 80 -0.21 0.52 4.59
CA LEU A 80 1.08 0.85 5.19
C LEU A 80 1.32 0.00 6.46
N GLU A 81 0.33 -0.80 6.85
CA GLU A 81 0.37 -1.69 8.00
C GLU A 81 1.30 -2.87 7.72
N GLU A 82 1.99 -3.34 8.75
CA GLU A 82 2.81 -4.56 8.72
C GLU A 82 2.04 -5.75 9.33
N ASP A 83 2.56 -6.98 9.18
CA ASP A 83 1.89 -8.21 9.63
C ASP A 83 1.53 -8.21 11.14
N GLY A 84 2.22 -7.40 11.94
CA GLY A 84 2.00 -7.24 13.38
C GLY A 84 1.05 -6.09 13.78
N ASP A 85 0.70 -5.20 12.85
CA ASP A 85 -0.03 -3.95 13.15
C ASP A 85 -1.56 -4.14 13.26
N VAL A 86 -2.04 -5.38 13.16
CA VAL A 86 -3.46 -5.68 13.07
C VAL A 86 -4.12 -5.71 14.45
N VAL A 87 -4.61 -4.57 14.90
CA VAL A 87 -5.56 -4.49 16.02
C VAL A 87 -6.96 -4.81 15.50
N LEU A 88 -7.42 -6.05 15.73
CA LEU A 88 -8.80 -6.48 15.47
C LEU A 88 -9.77 -5.89 16.51
N GLU A 89 -9.95 -4.57 16.52
CA GLU A 89 -10.96 -3.92 17.35
C GLU A 89 -12.26 -3.68 16.57
N PHE A 90 -13.24 -4.55 16.75
CA PHE A 90 -14.62 -4.26 16.36
C PHE A 90 -15.27 -3.34 17.39
N LYS A 91 -15.21 -2.01 17.17
CA LYS A 91 -16.01 -1.07 17.94
C LYS A 91 -17.43 -0.99 17.38
N LYS A 92 -18.40 -1.45 18.18
CA LYS A 92 -19.82 -1.25 17.92
C LYS A 92 -20.10 0.26 17.97
N VAL A 93 -20.42 0.86 16.83
CA VAL A 93 -20.91 2.25 16.78
C VAL A 93 -22.38 2.21 17.19
N GLU A 94 -22.65 2.50 18.46
CA GLU A 94 -24.01 2.76 18.92
C GLU A 94 -24.40 4.16 18.43
N ARG A 95 -25.38 4.23 17.52
CA ARG A 95 -26.02 5.49 17.21
C ARG A 95 -26.91 5.84 18.40
N GLU A 96 -26.56 6.89 19.12
CA GLU A 96 -27.53 7.62 19.92
C GLU A 96 -28.58 8.18 18.94
N ALA A 97 -29.81 7.67 19.05
CA ALA A 97 -30.95 8.25 18.40
C ALA A 97 -31.43 9.39 19.30
N GLU A 98 -31.26 10.62 18.83
CA GLU A 98 -31.93 11.80 19.37
C GLU A 98 -32.85 12.39 18.29
#